data_AF-A0A8C9FRX3-F1
#
_entry.id   AF-A0A8C9FRX3-F1
#
_cell.length_a   1.000
_cell.length_b   1.000
_cell.length_c   1.000
_cell.angle_alpha   90.00
_cell.angle_beta   90.00
_cell.angle_gamma   90.00
#
_symmetry.space_group_name_H-M   'P 1'
#
loop_
_entity.id
_entity.type
_entity.pdbx_description
1 polymer ?
#
loop_
_entity_poly.entity_id
_entity_poly.type
_entity_poly.pdbx_seq_one_letter_code
_entity_poly.pdbx_strand_id
1 'polypeptide(L)'
;MAAGGSRQKAAAAEVSMPEKLQRITSWLKKTFENQLVPQVEVNTQSIDPLYALVEYSEERERDVSFLIEDMKQRAAEYDADAEYLQSLLTESLNLSPSSLSKEGSAHLKTLVDSAMILETKDTSLTSFFCAISDRSLELHAAESKNKEMEQKLLNLKKKMTATLMLEKQLEEDLEKAKTHLEIEGAKSESRCQNLQFLKDKSEDLRIRIKIAKEQLAATGLDQSLMHEPLVCLSEKLAGMQEEMEHLKKELECYLDLPPNLPLARVKVEEAKRELNALEEEFSKQIEMLTHDLLETKRL
;
A
#
# COMPACT_ATOMS: atom_id res chain seq x y z
N MET A 1 -40.22 26.31 -65.84
CA MET A 1 -39.52 27.61 -65.97
C MET A 1 -39.22 28.08 -64.55
N ALA A 2 -38.19 27.60 -63.87
CA ALA A 2 -36.76 27.76 -64.11
C ALA A 2 -36.35 29.25 -64.18
N ALA A 3 -36.20 29.86 -63.01
CA ALA A 3 -35.34 31.03 -62.81
C ALA A 3 -34.58 30.80 -61.50
N GLY A 4 -33.54 29.98 -61.60
CA GLY A 4 -32.53 29.83 -60.56
C GLY A 4 -31.71 31.11 -60.49
N GLY A 5 -31.88 31.85 -59.40
CA GLY A 5 -30.99 32.95 -59.02
C GLY A 5 -29.89 32.38 -58.13
N SER A 6 -28.72 32.19 -58.71
CA SER A 6 -27.51 31.67 -58.07
C SER A 6 -27.21 32.33 -56.73
N ARG A 7 -27.21 31.49 -55.69
CA ARG A 7 -26.63 31.74 -54.38
C ARG A 7 -25.14 31.98 -54.57
N GLN A 8 -24.72 33.25 -54.73
CA GLN A 8 -23.32 33.64 -54.64
C GLN A 8 -22.85 33.35 -53.22
N LYS A 9 -22.22 32.20 -53.06
CA LYS A 9 -21.42 31.83 -51.88
C LYS A 9 -20.26 32.83 -51.86
N ALA A 10 -20.35 33.85 -51.01
CA ALA A 10 -19.25 34.78 -50.78
C ALA A 10 -18.04 33.96 -50.34
N ALA A 11 -17.07 33.81 -51.24
CA ALA A 11 -15.76 33.30 -50.90
C ALA A 11 -15.15 34.32 -49.93
N ALA A 12 -14.91 33.89 -48.68
CA ALA A 12 -14.12 34.66 -47.75
C ALA A 12 -12.76 34.89 -48.43
N ALA A 13 -12.47 36.15 -48.77
CA ALA A 13 -11.17 36.53 -49.29
C ALA A 13 -10.13 36.10 -48.24
N GLU A 14 -9.20 35.23 -48.61
CA GLU A 14 -8.04 34.94 -47.77
C GLU A 14 -7.25 36.24 -47.62
N VAL A 15 -7.41 36.89 -46.45
CA VAL A 15 -6.71 38.11 -46.08
C VAL A 15 -5.21 37.81 -46.12
N SER A 16 -4.47 38.63 -46.87
CA SER A 16 -3.05 38.40 -47.14
C SER A 16 -2.26 38.48 -45.81
N MET A 17 -1.28 37.60 -45.60
CA MET A 17 -0.42 37.61 -44.40
C MET A 17 0.13 39.00 -44.00
N PRO A 18 0.61 39.86 -44.93
CA PRO A 18 0.98 41.24 -44.60
C PRO A 18 -0.18 42.10 -44.06
N GLU A 19 -1.41 41.90 -44.54
CA GLU A 19 -2.58 42.62 -44.06
C GLU A 19 -2.98 42.18 -42.65
N LYS A 20 -2.90 40.86 -42.37
CA LYS A 20 -3.08 40.32 -41.01
C LYS A 20 -2.08 40.91 -40.02
N LEU A 21 -0.80 40.94 -40.40
CA LEU A 21 0.27 41.53 -39.59
C LEU A 21 0.10 43.02 -39.35
N GLN A 22 -0.32 43.77 -40.37
CA GLN A 22 -0.59 45.20 -40.23
C GLN A 22 -1.74 45.45 -39.25
N ARG A 23 -2.85 44.70 -39.37
CA ARG A 23 -4.00 44.82 -38.46
C ARG A 23 -3.64 44.45 -37.03
N ILE A 24 -2.89 43.36 -36.82
CA ILE A 24 -2.38 42.95 -35.50
C ILE A 24 -1.47 44.04 -34.91
N THR A 25 -0.55 44.60 -35.70
CA THR A 25 0.38 45.64 -35.23
C THR A 25 -0.36 46.92 -34.83
N SER A 26 -1.35 47.34 -35.62
CA SER A 26 -2.20 48.48 -35.30
C SER A 26 -3.04 48.23 -34.03
N TRP A 27 -3.62 47.04 -33.89
CA TRP A 27 -4.37 46.65 -32.70
C TRP A 27 -3.47 46.63 -31.45
N LEU A 28 -2.29 46.00 -31.51
CA LEU A 28 -1.33 45.99 -30.42
C LEU A 28 -0.90 47.40 -30.02
N LYS A 29 -0.68 48.30 -30.99
CA LYS A 29 -0.35 49.70 -30.69
C LYS A 29 -1.50 50.45 -29.98
N LYS A 30 -2.75 50.16 -30.34
CA LYS A 30 -3.96 50.71 -29.69
C LYS A 30 -4.18 50.11 -28.29
N THR A 31 -3.93 48.82 -28.10
CA THR A 31 -4.14 48.16 -26.80
C THR A 31 -3.04 48.51 -25.79
N PHE A 32 -1.81 48.70 -26.24
CA PHE A 32 -0.63 48.93 -25.40
C PHE A 32 -0.12 50.37 -25.43
N GLU A 33 -0.99 51.36 -25.64
CA GLU A 33 -0.67 52.80 -25.84
C GLU A 33 0.48 53.40 -24.99
N ASN A 34 0.83 52.83 -23.82
CA ASN A 34 1.93 53.25 -22.95
C ASN A 34 2.94 52.14 -22.51
N GLN A 35 2.94 50.95 -23.13
CA GLN A 35 3.88 49.85 -22.81
C GLN A 35 4.65 49.38 -24.06
N LEU A 36 5.84 48.79 -23.86
CA LEU A 36 6.61 48.20 -24.95
C LEU A 36 5.81 47.06 -25.59
N VAL A 37 5.43 47.24 -26.86
CA VAL A 37 4.74 46.22 -27.65
C VAL A 37 5.64 44.96 -27.70
N PRO A 38 5.15 43.79 -27.25
CA PRO A 38 5.91 42.55 -27.34
C PRO A 38 6.33 42.27 -28.78
N GLN A 39 7.58 41.90 -29.01
CA GLN A 39 8.04 41.52 -30.35
C GLN A 39 7.35 40.21 -30.75
N VAL A 40 6.39 40.32 -31.67
CA VAL A 40 5.65 39.16 -32.19
C VAL A 40 6.54 38.43 -33.19
N GLU A 41 6.89 37.18 -32.89
CA GLU A 41 7.53 36.29 -33.86
C GLU A 41 6.56 36.01 -35.02
N VAL A 42 7.00 36.33 -36.24
CA VAL A 42 6.21 36.25 -37.48
C VAL A 42 6.16 34.78 -37.96
N ASN A 43 5.34 33.96 -37.32
CA ASN A 43 5.07 32.57 -37.73
C ASN A 43 3.58 32.42 -38.06
N THR A 44 3.21 31.60 -39.05
CA THR A 44 1.80 31.32 -39.37
C THR A 44 1.04 30.78 -38.15
N GLN A 45 1.70 29.98 -37.31
CA GLN A 45 1.14 29.44 -36.07
C GLN A 45 0.85 30.50 -34.99
N SER A 46 1.55 31.64 -34.99
CA SER A 46 1.34 32.73 -34.03
C SER A 46 0.41 33.83 -34.57
N ILE A 47 0.46 34.10 -35.88
CA ILE A 47 -0.31 35.16 -36.55
C ILE A 47 -1.80 34.83 -36.64
N ASP A 48 -2.17 33.58 -36.96
CA ASP A 48 -3.59 33.23 -37.13
C ASP A 48 -4.39 33.32 -35.81
N PRO A 49 -3.90 32.81 -34.66
CA PRO A 49 -4.56 33.02 -33.38
C PRO A 49 -4.63 34.49 -32.95
N LEU A 50 -3.58 35.28 -33.21
CA LEU A 50 -3.56 36.71 -32.92
C LEU A 50 -4.54 37.48 -33.80
N TYR A 51 -4.62 37.14 -35.09
CA TYR A 51 -5.57 37.74 -36.01
C TYR A 51 -7.02 37.40 -35.60
N ALA A 52 -7.30 36.15 -35.23
CA ALA A 52 -8.61 35.76 -34.69
C ALA A 52 -8.94 36.50 -33.38
N LEU A 53 -7.95 36.72 -32.50
CA LEU A 53 -8.13 37.51 -31.28
C LEU A 53 -8.45 38.98 -31.59
N VAL A 54 -7.80 39.57 -32.59
CA VAL A 54 -8.07 40.93 -33.06
C VAL A 54 -9.52 41.00 -33.57
N GLU A 55 -9.92 40.12 -34.48
CA GLU A 55 -11.30 40.08 -35.01
C GLU A 55 -12.33 39.93 -33.89
N TYR A 56 -12.11 39.00 -32.95
CA TYR A 56 -12.98 38.80 -31.79
C TYR A 56 -13.02 40.03 -30.87
N SER A 57 -11.89 40.71 -30.68
CA SER A 57 -11.82 41.91 -29.85
C SER A 57 -12.53 43.10 -30.48
N GLU A 58 -12.40 43.28 -31.80
CA GLU A 58 -13.06 44.35 -32.55
C GLU A 58 -14.56 44.09 -32.71
N GLU A 59 -14.98 42.82 -32.85
CA GLU A 59 -16.38 42.43 -32.78
C GLU A 59 -16.97 42.76 -31.41
N ARG A 60 -16.32 42.33 -30.33
CA ARG A 60 -16.74 42.68 -28.97
C ARG A 60 -16.75 44.19 -28.72
N GLU A 61 -15.76 44.94 -29.23
CA GLU A 61 -15.71 46.40 -29.10
C GLU A 61 -16.86 47.08 -29.86
N ARG A 62 -17.23 46.56 -31.04
CA ARG A 62 -18.42 47.01 -31.78
C ARG A 62 -19.70 46.73 -31.01
N ASP A 63 -19.87 45.52 -30.48
CA ASP A 63 -21.06 45.14 -29.70
C ASP A 63 -21.22 46.01 -28.44
N VAL A 64 -20.11 46.25 -27.72
CA VAL A 64 -20.10 47.16 -26.57
C VAL A 64 -20.42 48.59 -27.00
N SER A 65 -19.90 49.04 -28.14
CA SER A 65 -20.20 50.38 -28.67
C SER A 65 -21.67 50.54 -29.03
N PHE A 66 -22.29 49.53 -29.65
CA PHE A 66 -23.72 49.52 -29.93
C PHE A 66 -24.56 49.53 -28.65
N LEU A 67 -24.17 48.76 -27.63
CA LEU A 67 -24.84 48.80 -26.33
C LEU A 67 -24.74 50.18 -25.68
N ILE A 68 -23.57 50.83 -25.72
CA ILE A 68 -23.40 52.18 -25.19
C ILE A 68 -24.32 53.18 -25.90
N GLU A 69 -24.40 53.10 -27.23
CA GLU A 69 -25.24 54.02 -27.99
C GLU A 69 -26.74 53.77 -27.74
N ASP A 70 -27.18 52.51 -27.66
CA ASP A 70 -28.55 52.16 -27.26
C ASP A 70 -28.90 52.69 -25.87
N MET A 71 -28.00 52.55 -24.90
CA MET A 71 -28.20 53.08 -23.54
C MET A 71 -28.30 54.60 -23.52
N LYS A 72 -27.47 55.31 -24.31
CA LYS A 72 -27.55 56.77 -24.44
C LYS A 72 -28.86 57.22 -25.06
N GLN A 73 -29.26 56.57 -26.16
CA GLN A 73 -30.53 56.87 -26.84
C GLN A 73 -31.70 56.69 -25.87
N ARG A 74 -31.73 55.57 -25.16
CA ARG A 74 -32.77 55.28 -24.17
C ARG A 74 -32.77 56.28 -23.01
N ALA A 75 -31.60 56.70 -22.54
CA ALA A 75 -31.50 57.74 -21.51
C ALA A 75 -32.10 59.06 -22.00
N ALA A 76 -31.78 59.47 -23.24
CA ALA A 76 -32.34 60.68 -23.84
C ALA A 76 -33.88 60.59 -24.02
N GLU A 77 -34.39 59.42 -24.39
CA GLU A 77 -35.84 59.17 -24.45
C GLU A 77 -36.50 59.30 -23.08
N TYR A 78 -35.92 58.71 -22.03
CA TYR A 78 -36.43 58.84 -20.66
C TYR A 78 -36.38 60.29 -20.14
N ASP A 79 -35.31 61.03 -20.44
CA ASP A 79 -35.21 62.44 -20.05
C ASP A 79 -36.29 63.29 -20.75
N ALA A 80 -36.52 63.07 -22.05
CA ALA A 80 -37.56 63.76 -22.80
C ALA A 80 -38.98 63.41 -22.31
N ASP A 81 -39.23 62.14 -22.00
CA ASP A 81 -40.51 61.69 -21.42
C ASP A 81 -40.72 62.30 -20.02
N ALA A 82 -39.66 62.39 -19.20
CA ALA A 82 -39.73 63.03 -17.88
C ALA A 82 -40.05 64.53 -17.99
N GLU A 83 -39.41 65.25 -18.91
CA GLU A 83 -39.71 66.66 -19.19
C GLU A 83 -41.16 66.85 -19.67
N TYR A 84 -41.64 65.97 -20.56
CA TYR A 84 -43.03 65.98 -21.04
C TYR A 84 -44.04 65.73 -19.90
N LEU A 85 -43.79 64.74 -19.05
CA LEU A 85 -44.67 64.46 -17.91
C LEU A 85 -44.65 65.60 -16.89
N GLN A 86 -43.49 66.22 -16.65
CA GLN A 86 -43.37 67.36 -15.76
C GLN A 86 -44.12 68.59 -16.29
N SER A 87 -44.01 68.90 -17.59
CA SER A 87 -44.73 70.01 -18.20
C SER A 87 -46.24 69.76 -18.15
N LEU A 88 -46.71 68.54 -18.47
CA LEU A 88 -48.11 68.16 -18.38
C LEU A 88 -48.66 68.36 -16.95
N LEU A 89 -47.98 67.86 -15.92
CA LEU A 89 -48.41 68.01 -14.52
C LEU A 89 -48.47 69.48 -14.08
N THR A 90 -47.52 70.29 -14.53
CA THR A 90 -47.42 71.71 -14.17
C THR A 90 -48.47 72.54 -14.90
N GLU A 91 -48.63 72.37 -16.21
CA GLU A 91 -49.52 73.19 -17.05
C GLU A 91 -50.99 72.79 -16.93
N SER A 92 -51.30 71.49 -16.88
CA SER A 92 -52.69 71.01 -16.87
C SER A 92 -53.29 70.88 -15.47
N LEU A 93 -52.47 70.53 -14.47
CA LEU A 93 -52.95 70.26 -13.10
C LEU A 93 -52.43 71.26 -12.06
N ASN A 94 -51.53 72.19 -12.43
CA ASN A 94 -50.84 73.10 -11.50
C ASN A 94 -50.16 72.37 -10.33
N LEU A 95 -49.72 71.13 -10.57
CA LEU A 95 -49.02 70.31 -9.59
C LEU A 95 -47.52 70.53 -9.75
N SER A 96 -46.92 71.27 -8.82
CA SER A 96 -45.48 71.43 -8.70
C SER A 96 -44.97 70.63 -7.51
N PRO A 97 -43.70 70.17 -7.49
CA PRO A 97 -43.06 69.61 -6.29
C PRO A 97 -43.16 70.54 -5.07
N SER A 98 -43.27 71.86 -5.28
CA SER A 98 -43.48 72.85 -4.22
C SER A 98 -44.91 72.88 -3.65
N SER A 99 -45.87 72.24 -4.32
CA SER A 99 -47.27 72.16 -3.89
C SER A 99 -47.50 71.10 -2.81
N LEU A 100 -46.52 70.21 -2.57
CA LEU A 100 -46.55 69.19 -1.53
C LEU A 100 -46.08 69.74 -0.18
N SER A 101 -46.60 69.19 0.92
CA SER A 101 -46.04 69.44 2.25
C SER A 101 -44.63 68.83 2.35
N LYS A 102 -43.85 69.25 3.35
CA LYS A 102 -42.52 68.67 3.61
C LYS A 102 -42.58 67.16 3.78
N GLU A 103 -43.61 66.68 4.48
CA GLU A 103 -43.88 65.26 4.69
C GLU A 103 -44.26 64.59 3.36
N GLY A 104 -45.14 65.18 2.55
CA GLY A 104 -45.53 64.62 1.26
C GLY A 104 -44.33 64.43 0.32
N SER A 105 -43.45 65.43 0.23
CA SER A 105 -42.22 65.35 -0.55
C SER A 105 -41.25 64.29 -0.01
N ALA A 106 -41.16 64.13 1.31
CA ALA A 106 -40.36 63.07 1.91
C ALA A 106 -40.88 61.66 1.59
N HIS A 107 -42.20 61.44 1.64
CA HIS A 107 -42.80 60.14 1.28
C HIS A 107 -42.61 59.83 -0.20
N LEU A 108 -42.82 60.82 -1.09
CA LEU A 108 -42.59 60.65 -2.52
C LEU A 108 -41.13 60.31 -2.81
N LYS A 109 -40.19 61.00 -2.17
CA LYS A 109 -38.77 60.69 -2.29
C LYS A 109 -38.45 59.27 -1.85
N THR A 110 -38.92 58.85 -0.66
CA THR A 110 -38.71 57.48 -0.18
C THR A 110 -39.31 56.45 -1.13
N LEU A 111 -40.48 56.72 -1.72
CA LEU A 111 -41.12 55.84 -2.69
C LEU A 111 -40.27 55.69 -3.96
N VAL A 112 -39.77 56.79 -4.50
CA VAL A 112 -38.89 56.80 -5.69
C VAL A 112 -37.55 56.11 -5.37
N ASP A 113 -36.91 56.45 -4.24
CA ASP A 113 -35.66 55.83 -3.81
C ASP A 113 -35.85 54.30 -3.64
N SER A 114 -36.98 53.87 -3.07
CA SER A 114 -37.30 52.44 -2.94
C SER A 114 -37.53 51.76 -4.28
N ALA A 115 -38.21 52.41 -5.23
CA ALA A 115 -38.39 51.89 -6.58
C ALA A 115 -37.05 51.73 -7.31
N MET A 116 -36.15 52.71 -7.16
CA MET A 116 -34.80 52.67 -7.73
C MET A 116 -33.96 51.54 -7.12
N ILE A 117 -33.97 51.38 -5.79
CA ILE A 117 -33.25 50.30 -5.10
C ILE A 117 -33.76 48.91 -5.51
N LEU A 118 -35.08 48.77 -5.68
CA LEU A 118 -35.70 47.53 -6.10
C LEU A 118 -35.74 47.34 -7.63
N GLU A 119 -35.23 48.32 -8.39
CA GLU A 119 -35.21 48.35 -9.85
C GLU A 119 -36.61 48.13 -10.48
N THR A 120 -37.66 48.70 -9.87
CA THR A 120 -39.03 48.56 -10.37
C THR A 120 -39.32 49.51 -11.52
N LYS A 121 -40.17 49.08 -12.46
CA LYS A 121 -40.56 49.89 -13.63
C LYS A 121 -41.56 50.99 -13.30
N ASP A 122 -42.33 50.80 -12.23
CA ASP A 122 -43.34 51.73 -11.75
C ASP A 122 -43.39 51.72 -10.21
N THR A 123 -44.13 52.67 -9.65
CA THR A 123 -44.40 52.77 -8.22
C THR A 123 -45.71 52.06 -7.84
N SER A 124 -46.18 51.09 -8.64
CA SER A 124 -47.38 50.33 -8.31
C SER A 124 -47.11 49.37 -7.17
N LEU A 125 -48.12 49.15 -6.34
CA LEU A 125 -48.03 48.26 -5.18
C LEU A 125 -47.66 46.82 -5.61
N THR A 126 -48.20 46.35 -6.74
CA THR A 126 -47.92 45.02 -7.28
C THR A 126 -46.44 44.87 -7.67
N SER A 127 -45.86 45.85 -8.36
CA SER A 127 -44.44 45.83 -8.73
C SER A 127 -43.53 45.77 -7.50
N PHE A 128 -43.84 46.54 -6.46
CA PHE A 128 -43.13 46.46 -5.19
C PHE A 128 -43.24 45.09 -4.52
N PHE A 129 -44.45 44.53 -4.43
CA PHE A 129 -44.64 43.21 -3.84
C PHE A 129 -43.89 42.11 -4.61
N CYS A 130 -43.92 42.14 -5.94
CA CYS A 130 -43.17 41.21 -6.77
C CYS A 130 -41.67 41.36 -6.53
N ALA A 131 -41.12 42.57 -6.63
CA ALA A 131 -39.69 42.81 -6.44
C ALA A 131 -39.20 42.42 -5.03
N ILE A 132 -39.96 42.76 -4.00
CA ILE A 132 -39.65 42.37 -2.62
C ILE A 132 -39.69 40.85 -2.47
N SER A 133 -40.70 40.18 -3.04
CA SER A 133 -40.81 38.73 -3.00
C SER A 133 -39.64 38.06 -3.70
N ASP A 134 -39.28 38.50 -4.90
CA ASP A 134 -38.17 37.96 -5.68
C ASP A 134 -36.84 38.12 -4.92
N ARG A 135 -36.57 39.33 -4.39
CA ARG A 135 -35.38 39.57 -3.56
C ARG A 135 -35.36 38.73 -2.29
N SER A 136 -36.52 38.51 -1.67
CA SER A 136 -36.62 37.66 -0.46
C SER A 136 -36.32 36.19 -0.79
N LEU A 137 -36.81 35.70 -1.94
CA LEU A 137 -36.51 34.36 -2.42
C LEU A 137 -35.03 34.19 -2.77
N GLU A 138 -34.43 35.17 -3.46
CA GLU A 138 -33.00 35.20 -3.75
C GLU A 138 -32.15 35.18 -2.49
N LEU A 139 -32.51 36.00 -1.49
CA LEU A 139 -31.86 36.04 -0.19
C LEU A 139 -31.90 34.68 0.50
N HIS A 140 -33.08 34.06 0.61
CA HIS A 140 -33.22 32.75 1.23
C HIS A 140 -32.46 31.64 0.47
N ALA A 141 -32.47 31.68 -0.86
CA ALA A 141 -31.69 30.74 -1.67
C ALA A 141 -30.19 30.90 -1.42
N ALA A 142 -29.70 32.15 -1.35
CA ALA A 142 -28.30 32.45 -1.05
C ALA A 142 -27.91 32.02 0.38
N GLU A 143 -28.75 32.29 1.38
CA GLU A 143 -28.56 31.86 2.76
C GLU A 143 -28.50 30.34 2.90
N SER A 144 -29.41 29.63 2.22
CA SER A 144 -29.45 28.16 2.22
C SER A 144 -28.19 27.57 1.59
N LYS A 145 -27.76 28.11 0.44
CA LYS A 145 -26.50 27.74 -0.20
C LYS A 145 -25.29 28.03 0.69
N ASN A 146 -25.30 29.16 1.41
CA ASN A 146 -24.21 29.51 2.32
C ASN A 146 -24.10 28.52 3.49
N LYS A 147 -25.23 28.16 4.12
CA LYS A 147 -25.29 27.12 5.15
C LYS A 147 -24.78 25.76 4.64
N GLU A 148 -25.16 25.38 3.42
CA GLU A 148 -24.67 24.14 2.80
C GLU A 148 -23.14 24.17 2.60
N MET A 149 -22.60 25.30 2.13
CA MET A 149 -21.16 25.49 1.96
C MET A 149 -20.41 25.45 3.29
N GLU A 150 -20.94 26.08 4.34
CA GLU A 150 -20.37 26.02 5.70
C GLU A 150 -20.34 24.59 6.24
N GLN A 151 -21.41 23.82 6.03
CA GLN A 151 -21.47 22.40 6.40
C GLN A 151 -20.40 21.59 5.65
N LYS A 152 -20.25 21.81 4.34
CA LYS A 152 -19.22 21.16 3.52
C LYS A 152 -17.81 21.52 4.00
N LEU A 153 -17.56 22.79 4.32
CA LEU A 153 -16.29 23.27 4.84
C LEU A 153 -15.97 22.59 6.18
N LEU A 154 -16.94 22.50 7.09
CA LEU A 154 -16.77 21.82 8.37
C LEU A 154 -16.43 20.34 8.19
N ASN A 155 -17.12 19.65 7.26
CA ASN A 155 -16.83 18.25 6.94
C ASN A 155 -15.43 18.07 6.36
N LEU A 156 -15.04 18.93 5.41
CA LEU A 156 -13.71 18.91 4.82
C LEU A 156 -12.63 19.14 5.88
N LYS A 157 -12.84 20.08 6.81
CA LYS A 157 -11.94 20.34 7.94
C LYS A 157 -11.78 19.11 8.82
N LYS A 158 -12.87 18.42 9.18
CA LYS A 158 -12.82 17.16 9.95
C LYS A 158 -12.02 16.07 9.23
N LYS A 159 -12.26 15.88 7.92
CA LYS A 159 -11.52 14.91 7.10
C LYS A 159 -10.04 15.27 7.00
N MET A 160 -9.71 16.55 6.84
CA MET A 160 -8.34 17.03 6.79
C MET A 160 -7.61 16.73 8.10
N THR A 161 -8.22 17.02 9.25
CA THR A 161 -7.63 16.71 10.56
C THR A 161 -7.42 15.21 10.74
N ALA A 162 -8.38 14.36 10.35
CA ALA A 162 -8.24 12.90 10.43
C ALA A 162 -7.10 12.39 9.51
N THR A 163 -6.97 12.96 8.33
CA THR A 163 -5.92 12.59 7.36
C THR A 163 -4.54 13.00 7.88
N LEU A 164 -4.40 14.21 8.44
CA LEU A 164 -3.15 14.67 9.06
C LEU A 164 -2.74 13.80 10.27
N MET A 165 -3.69 13.35 11.08
CA MET A 165 -3.40 12.41 12.17
C MET A 165 -2.90 11.06 11.64
N LEU A 166 -3.52 10.55 10.57
CA LEU A 166 -3.09 9.30 9.93
C LEU A 166 -1.71 9.43 9.29
N GLU A 167 -1.43 10.56 8.62
CA GLU A 167 -0.11 10.87 8.05
C GLU A 167 0.98 10.83 9.11
N LYS A 168 0.76 11.50 10.25
CA LYS A 168 1.70 11.48 11.37
C LYS A 168 1.93 10.06 11.91
N GLN A 169 0.85 9.27 12.03
CA GLN A 169 0.95 7.87 12.47
C GLN A 169 1.79 7.03 11.50
N LEU A 170 1.58 7.21 10.19
CA LEU A 170 2.34 6.51 9.15
C LEU A 170 3.82 6.90 9.15
N GLU A 171 4.13 8.17 9.41
CA GLU A 171 5.50 8.64 9.56
C GLU A 171 6.20 7.97 10.76
N GLU A 172 5.53 7.91 11.92
CA GLU A 172 6.04 7.22 13.11
C GLU A 172 6.26 5.71 12.85
N ASP A 173 5.33 5.06 12.16
CA ASP A 173 5.44 3.63 11.86
C ASP A 173 6.51 3.33 10.81
N LEU A 174 6.75 4.25 9.88
CA LEU A 174 7.84 4.17 8.91
C LEU A 174 9.21 4.27 9.58
N GLU A 175 9.37 5.16 10.57
CA GLU A 175 10.60 5.24 11.36
C GLU A 175 10.84 3.98 12.20
N LYS A 176 9.79 3.41 12.82
CA LYS A 176 9.89 2.10 13.50
C LYS A 176 10.29 0.99 12.53
N ALA A 177 9.71 0.97 11.33
CA ALA A 177 10.03 -0.04 10.32
C ALA A 177 11.49 0.07 9.86
N LYS A 178 12.01 1.29 9.66
CA LYS A 178 13.42 1.53 9.32
C LYS A 178 14.36 1.00 10.40
N THR A 179 14.12 1.36 11.66
CA THR A 179 14.96 0.88 12.78
C THR A 179 14.92 -0.64 12.92
N HIS A 180 13.76 -1.28 12.73
CA HIS A 180 13.65 -2.73 12.68
C HIS A 180 14.42 -3.35 11.52
N LEU A 181 14.37 -2.74 10.33
CA LEU A 181 15.11 -3.20 9.15
C LEU A 181 16.62 -3.15 9.40
N GLU A 182 17.14 -2.08 10.00
CA GLU A 182 18.56 -1.94 10.35
C GLU A 182 19.00 -3.03 11.33
N ILE A 183 18.22 -3.28 12.39
CA ILE A 183 18.51 -4.33 13.37
C ILE A 183 18.50 -5.72 12.73
N GLU A 184 17.49 -6.02 11.92
CA GLU A 184 17.39 -7.33 11.27
C GLU A 184 18.47 -7.51 10.19
N GLY A 185 18.86 -6.42 9.50
CA GLY A 185 19.99 -6.39 8.59
C GLY A 185 21.29 -6.78 9.29
N ALA A 186 21.61 -6.14 10.42
CA ALA A 186 22.80 -6.47 11.22
C ALA A 186 22.77 -7.92 11.77
N LYS A 187 21.60 -8.40 12.21
CA LYS A 187 21.43 -9.80 12.64
C LYS A 187 21.61 -10.78 11.49
N SER A 188 21.04 -10.50 10.33
CA SER A 188 21.20 -11.33 9.14
C SER A 188 22.65 -11.39 8.68
N GLU A 189 23.34 -10.26 8.69
CA GLU A 189 24.76 -10.18 8.32
C GLU A 189 25.65 -10.97 9.28
N SER A 190 25.46 -10.83 10.60
CA SER A 190 26.18 -11.65 11.58
C SER A 190 25.92 -13.16 11.44
N ARG A 191 24.67 -13.55 11.13
CA ARG A 191 24.33 -14.96 10.83
C ARG A 191 25.03 -15.44 9.56
N CYS A 192 25.11 -14.62 8.53
CA CYS A 192 25.77 -14.93 7.27
C CYS A 192 27.28 -15.15 7.48
N GLN A 193 27.92 -14.26 8.26
CA GLN A 193 29.32 -14.40 8.66
C GLN A 193 29.56 -15.69 9.47
N ASN A 194 28.69 -16.00 10.44
CA ASN A 194 28.79 -17.23 11.22
C ASN A 194 28.63 -18.49 10.36
N LEU A 195 27.69 -18.48 9.41
CA LEU A 195 27.49 -19.59 8.48
C LEU A 195 28.71 -19.80 7.58
N GLN A 196 29.33 -18.72 7.11
CA GLN A 196 30.57 -18.77 6.34
C GLN A 196 31.71 -19.38 7.17
N PHE A 197 31.88 -18.93 8.42
CA PHE A 197 32.87 -19.51 9.34
C PHE A 197 32.65 -21.02 9.57
N LEU A 198 31.40 -21.45 9.79
CA LEU A 198 31.08 -22.87 9.98
C LEU A 198 31.36 -23.69 8.74
N LYS A 199 31.09 -23.14 7.55
CA LYS A 199 31.42 -23.78 6.27
C LYS A 199 32.92 -23.98 6.13
N ASP A 200 33.70 -22.93 6.36
CA ASP A 200 35.17 -22.98 6.28
C ASP A 200 35.75 -23.98 7.28
N LYS A 201 35.21 -24.00 8.52
CA LYS A 201 35.62 -24.97 9.55
C LYS A 201 35.25 -26.41 9.20
N SER A 202 34.11 -26.63 8.56
CA SER A 202 33.70 -27.96 8.10
C SER A 202 34.62 -28.51 7.01
N GLU A 203 35.09 -27.64 6.11
CA GLU A 203 36.02 -28.01 5.04
C GLU A 203 37.40 -28.36 5.62
N ASP A 204 37.89 -27.54 6.53
CA ASP A 204 39.15 -27.79 7.23
C ASP A 204 39.11 -29.12 8.02
N LEU A 205 38.02 -29.41 8.74
CA LEU A 205 37.85 -30.70 9.42
C LEU A 205 37.82 -31.86 8.43
N ARG A 206 37.17 -31.70 7.27
CA ARG A 206 37.14 -32.72 6.22
C ARG A 206 38.54 -33.02 5.68
N ILE A 207 39.35 -31.98 5.45
CA ILE A 207 40.74 -32.11 5.04
C ILE A 207 41.55 -32.84 6.12
N ARG A 208 41.42 -32.45 7.40
CA ARG A 208 42.12 -33.11 8.51
C ARG A 208 41.76 -34.59 8.65
N ILE A 209 40.48 -34.93 8.51
CA ILE A 209 40.02 -36.33 8.52
C ILE A 209 40.64 -37.11 7.36
N LYS A 210 40.69 -36.52 6.16
CA LYS A 210 41.30 -37.17 4.99
C LYS A 210 42.78 -37.44 5.23
N ILE A 211 43.54 -36.46 5.71
CA ILE A 211 44.96 -36.61 6.05
C ILE A 211 45.17 -37.68 7.12
N ALA A 212 44.37 -37.66 8.20
CA ALA A 212 44.48 -38.66 9.27
C ALA A 212 44.17 -40.08 8.77
N LYS A 213 43.19 -40.24 7.88
CA LYS A 213 42.90 -41.54 7.23
C LYS A 213 44.06 -42.01 6.35
N GLU A 214 44.64 -41.11 5.56
CA GLU A 214 45.80 -41.41 4.72
C GLU A 214 47.02 -41.80 5.58
N GLN A 215 47.25 -41.11 6.71
CA GLN A 215 48.29 -41.47 7.68
C GLN A 215 48.02 -42.84 8.34
N LEU A 216 46.79 -43.12 8.75
CA LEU A 216 46.41 -44.43 9.31
C LEU A 216 46.70 -45.56 8.31
N ALA A 217 46.32 -45.36 7.06
CA ALA A 217 46.57 -46.32 5.98
C ALA A 217 48.07 -46.49 5.71
N ALA A 218 48.85 -45.41 5.70
CA ALA A 218 50.30 -45.46 5.51
C ALA A 218 51.03 -46.16 6.68
N THR A 219 50.48 -46.11 7.89
CA THR A 219 51.03 -46.80 9.07
C THR A 219 50.72 -48.31 9.06
N GLY A 220 49.97 -48.80 8.06
CA GLY A 220 49.67 -50.22 7.88
C GLY A 220 48.54 -50.74 8.75
N LEU A 221 47.66 -49.87 9.28
CA LEU A 221 46.49 -50.31 10.02
C LEU A 221 45.45 -50.88 9.04
N ASP A 222 45.41 -52.20 8.92
CA ASP A 222 44.42 -52.94 8.14
C ASP A 222 43.07 -52.98 8.87
N GLN A 223 41.96 -53.07 8.13
CA GLN A 223 40.61 -53.17 8.70
C GLN A 223 40.47 -54.39 9.63
N SER A 224 41.28 -55.43 9.43
CA SER A 224 41.36 -56.61 10.31
C SER A 224 41.91 -56.31 11.72
N LEU A 225 42.63 -55.20 11.90
CA LEU A 225 43.15 -54.72 13.19
C LEU A 225 42.22 -53.69 13.86
N MET A 226 41.01 -53.52 13.32
CA MET A 226 39.98 -52.71 13.95
C MET A 226 39.33 -53.48 15.10
N HIS A 227 38.77 -52.74 16.06
CA HIS A 227 38.18 -53.31 17.28
C HIS A 227 37.21 -54.46 16.99
N GLU A 228 36.35 -54.31 16.00
CA GLU A 228 35.28 -55.29 15.73
C GLU A 228 35.82 -56.65 15.21
N PRO A 229 36.70 -56.72 14.18
CA PRO A 229 37.37 -57.98 13.83
C PRO A 229 38.23 -58.59 14.95
N LEU A 230 38.90 -57.76 15.77
CA LEU A 230 39.66 -58.22 16.93
C LEU A 230 38.77 -58.88 17.98
N VAL A 231 37.61 -58.27 18.27
CA VAL A 231 36.62 -58.85 19.20
C VAL A 231 36.11 -60.18 18.64
N CYS A 232 35.69 -60.23 17.37
CA CYS A 232 35.25 -61.48 16.75
C CYS A 232 36.33 -62.58 16.75
N LEU A 233 37.60 -62.23 16.53
CA LEU A 233 38.70 -63.18 16.61
C LEU A 233 38.92 -63.67 18.05
N SER A 234 38.81 -62.77 19.04
CA SER A 234 38.94 -63.12 20.46
C SER A 234 37.82 -64.04 20.94
N GLU A 235 36.59 -63.80 20.49
CA GLU A 235 35.43 -64.64 20.78
C GLU A 235 35.59 -66.02 20.16
N LYS A 236 36.06 -66.10 18.90
CA LYS A 236 36.38 -67.38 18.25
C LYS A 236 37.49 -68.13 18.98
N LEU A 237 38.53 -67.43 19.41
CA LEU A 237 39.64 -68.04 20.14
C LEU A 237 39.19 -68.57 21.50
N ALA A 238 38.34 -67.83 22.20
CA ALA A 238 37.72 -68.26 23.45
C ALA A 238 36.86 -69.52 23.24
N GLY A 239 36.02 -69.54 22.19
CA GLY A 239 35.24 -70.73 21.83
C GLY A 239 36.11 -71.95 21.52
N MET A 240 37.18 -71.78 20.72
CA MET A 240 38.12 -72.86 20.42
C MET A 240 38.89 -73.33 21.67
N GLN A 241 39.19 -72.43 22.61
CA GLN A 241 39.79 -72.80 23.90
C GLN A 241 38.84 -73.61 24.77
N GLU A 242 37.55 -73.25 24.83
CA GLU A 242 36.53 -74.05 25.52
C GLU A 242 36.40 -75.45 24.92
N GLU A 243 36.38 -75.56 23.58
CA GLU A 243 36.40 -76.84 22.87
C GLU A 243 37.67 -77.65 23.17
N MET A 244 38.84 -77.01 23.21
CA MET A 244 40.11 -77.66 23.55
C MET A 244 40.11 -78.18 24.98
N GLU A 245 39.61 -77.40 25.95
CA GLU A 245 39.48 -77.82 27.34
C GLU A 245 38.45 -78.96 27.49
N HIS A 246 37.36 -78.95 26.70
CA HIS A 246 36.41 -80.06 26.65
C HIS A 246 37.07 -81.34 26.11
N LEU A 247 37.74 -81.27 24.95
CA LEU A 247 38.44 -82.42 24.35
C LEU A 247 39.56 -82.95 25.26
N LYS A 248 40.27 -82.06 25.95
CA LYS A 248 41.32 -82.44 26.89
C LYS A 248 40.73 -83.20 28.08
N LYS A 249 39.59 -82.76 28.63
CA LYS A 249 38.86 -83.50 29.66
C LYS A 249 38.39 -84.87 29.16
N GLU A 250 37.83 -84.96 27.95
CA GLU A 250 37.47 -86.25 27.36
C GLU A 250 38.70 -87.16 27.23
N LEU A 251 39.81 -86.65 26.72
CA LEU A 251 41.05 -87.42 26.58
C LEU A 251 41.58 -87.89 27.94
N GLU A 252 41.53 -87.04 28.96
CA GLU A 252 41.93 -87.39 30.33
C GLU A 252 41.07 -88.55 30.87
N CYS A 253 39.76 -88.53 30.63
CA CYS A 253 38.88 -89.66 30.95
C CYS A 253 39.26 -90.96 30.19
N TYR A 254 39.75 -90.84 28.94
CA TYR A 254 40.22 -92.00 28.17
C TYR A 254 41.60 -92.51 28.62
N LEU A 255 42.46 -91.64 29.14
CA LEU A 255 43.80 -92.01 29.62
C LEU A 255 43.75 -92.76 30.96
N ASP A 256 42.72 -92.52 31.77
CA ASP A 256 42.48 -93.27 33.02
C ASP A 256 41.95 -94.70 32.80
N LEU A 257 41.62 -95.06 31.55
CA LEU A 257 41.12 -96.39 31.19
C LEU A 257 42.28 -97.35 30.84
N PRO A 258 42.28 -98.59 31.37
CA PRO A 258 43.30 -99.58 31.03
C PRO A 258 43.33 -99.90 29.52
N PRO A 259 44.50 -100.12 28.88
CA PRO A 259 44.60 -100.36 27.43
C PRO A 259 43.88 -101.61 26.89
N ASN A 260 43.31 -102.46 27.77
CA ASN A 260 42.62 -103.68 27.37
C ASN A 260 41.10 -103.51 27.50
N LEU A 261 40.38 -103.86 26.42
CA LEU A 261 38.93 -103.64 26.27
C LEU A 261 38.06 -104.35 27.34
N PRO A 262 38.36 -105.60 27.77
CA PRO A 262 37.57 -106.28 28.79
C PRO A 262 37.70 -105.66 30.19
N LEU A 263 38.90 -105.23 30.59
CA LEU A 263 39.17 -104.67 31.92
C LEU A 263 38.69 -103.22 32.02
N ALA A 264 38.74 -102.45 30.93
CA ALA A 264 38.10 -101.15 30.84
C ALA A 264 36.59 -101.24 31.08
N ARG A 265 35.91 -102.25 30.51
CA ARG A 265 34.46 -102.47 30.72
C ARG A 265 34.12 -102.77 32.19
N VAL A 266 34.99 -103.50 32.90
CA VAL A 266 34.80 -103.79 34.33
C VAL A 266 34.98 -102.51 35.16
N LYS A 267 36.03 -101.73 34.89
CA LYS A 267 36.28 -100.44 35.57
C LYS A 267 35.17 -99.40 35.34
N VAL A 268 34.60 -99.35 34.14
CA VAL A 268 33.45 -98.47 33.84
C VAL A 268 32.19 -98.90 34.60
N GLU A 269 31.92 -100.20 34.72
CA GLU A 269 30.78 -100.68 35.52
C GLU A 269 30.99 -100.52 37.04
N GLU A 270 32.22 -100.65 37.51
CA GLU A 270 32.56 -100.38 38.91
C GLU A 270 32.36 -98.89 39.25
N ALA A 271 32.87 -97.99 38.41
CA ALA A 271 32.67 -96.55 38.55
C ALA A 271 31.19 -96.13 38.41
N LYS A 272 30.40 -96.79 37.54
CA LYS A 272 28.94 -96.58 37.47
C LYS A 272 28.22 -96.96 38.76
N ARG A 273 28.63 -98.05 39.41
CA ARG A 273 28.05 -98.45 40.70
C ARG A 273 28.42 -97.47 41.80
N GLU A 274 29.66 -96.98 41.81
CA GLU A 274 30.09 -95.94 42.74
C GLU A 274 29.35 -94.62 42.50
N LEU A 275 29.16 -94.21 41.23
CA LEU A 275 28.39 -93.02 40.90
C LEU A 275 26.93 -93.15 41.33
N ASN A 276 26.27 -94.27 41.04
CA ASN A 276 24.89 -94.50 41.49
C ASN A 276 24.79 -94.48 43.02
N ALA A 277 25.77 -95.02 43.74
CA ALA A 277 25.80 -94.95 45.20
C ALA A 277 25.96 -93.51 45.71
N LEU A 278 26.82 -92.71 45.08
CA LEU A 278 27.05 -91.32 45.43
C LEU A 278 25.86 -90.42 45.06
N GLU A 279 25.21 -90.70 43.93
CA GLU A 279 24.00 -90.01 43.46
C GLU A 279 22.81 -90.35 44.37
N GLU A 280 22.69 -91.59 44.84
CA GLU A 280 21.74 -91.97 45.90
C GLU A 280 22.05 -91.28 47.24
N GLU A 281 23.33 -91.13 47.61
CA GLU A 281 23.73 -90.40 48.82
C GLU A 281 23.47 -88.89 48.71
N PHE A 282 23.74 -88.30 47.54
CA PHE A 282 23.42 -86.91 47.25
C PHE A 282 21.92 -86.68 47.20
N SER A 283 21.14 -87.59 46.61
CA SER A 283 19.67 -87.57 46.67
C SER A 283 19.16 -87.66 48.10
N LYS A 284 19.74 -88.52 48.95
CA LYS A 284 19.41 -88.57 50.39
C LYS A 284 19.77 -87.27 51.10
N GLN A 285 20.91 -86.64 50.78
CA GLN A 285 21.29 -85.36 51.37
C GLN A 285 20.39 -84.21 50.91
N ILE A 286 19.98 -84.17 49.63
CA ILE A 286 18.99 -83.20 49.13
C ILE A 286 17.62 -83.48 49.75
N GLU A 287 17.21 -84.74 49.90
CA GLU A 287 15.97 -85.10 50.60
C GLU A 287 16.01 -84.70 52.08
N MET A 288 17.15 -84.86 52.76
CA MET A 288 17.36 -84.32 54.10
C MET A 288 17.32 -82.79 54.13
N LEU A 289 18.00 -82.10 53.20
CA LEU A 289 18.02 -80.63 53.15
C LEU A 289 16.64 -80.06 52.82
N THR A 290 15.87 -80.74 51.97
CA THR A 290 14.47 -80.38 51.63
C THR A 290 13.51 -80.72 52.76
N HIS A 291 13.76 -81.78 53.55
CA HIS A 291 13.05 -82.07 54.80
C HIS A 291 13.36 -81.00 55.87
N ASP A 292 14.61 -80.57 56.01
CA ASP A 292 15.04 -79.49 56.91
C ASP A 292 14.48 -78.12 56.46
N LEU A 293 14.36 -77.87 55.15
CA LEU A 293 13.70 -76.67 54.58
C LEU A 293 12.17 -76.68 54.75
N LEU A 294 11.55 -77.86 54.87
CA LEU A 294 10.12 -78.02 55.17
C LEU A 294 9.82 -77.92 56.66
N GLU A 295 10.75 -78.34 57.53
CA GLU A 295 10.66 -78.16 58.99
C GLU A 295 10.94 -76.71 59.43
N THR A 296 11.85 -75.99 58.73
CA THR A 296 12.10 -74.55 58.97
C THR A 296 11.03 -73.60 58.41
N LYS A 297 10.06 -74.10 57.62
CA LYS A 297 8.87 -73.35 57.17
C LYS A 297 7.62 -73.54 58.07
N ARG A 298 7.70 -74.35 59.13
CA ARG A 298 6.64 -74.55 60.15
C ARG A 298 6.95 -73.92 61.52
N LEU A 299 7.95 -73.04 61.58
CA LEU A 299 8.26 -72.12 62.69
C LEU A 299 8.49 -70.71 62.13
#